data_AF-A0A7C7CQF1-F1
#
_entry.id   AF-A0A7C7CQF1-F1
#
_cell.length_a   1.000
_cell.length_b   1.000
_cell.length_c   1.000
_cell.angle_alpha   90.00
_cell.angle_beta   90.00
_cell.angle_gamma   90.00
#
_symmetry.space_group_name_H-M   'P 1'
#
loop_
_entity.id
_entity.type
_entity.pdbx_description
1 polymer ?
#
loop_
_entity_poly.entity_id
_entity_poly.type
_entity_poly.pdbx_seq_one_letter_code
_entity_poly.pdbx_strand_id
1 'polypeptide(L)'
;MPIFQGRPYYLELFVDVPEDKINSASIFFSTKHIAQYREEPLEWYRGRYRFKYDPVTHPGEKFKYFFIVTETDYSIHAVPLDSIGRISPKVLQPVDPLEYFKGL
;
A
#
# COMPACT_ATOMS: atom_id res chain seq x y z
N MET A 1 -13.29 4.14 -7.01
CA MET A 1 -12.72 4.88 -8.16
C MET A 1 -11.41 4.21 -8.56
N PRO A 2 -11.11 4.11 -9.86
CA PRO A 2 -9.84 3.55 -10.31
C PRO A 2 -8.67 4.49 -9.97
N ILE A 3 -7.47 3.92 -9.91
CA ILE A 3 -6.22 4.67 -9.83
C ILE A 3 -5.77 4.93 -11.26
N PHE A 4 -5.64 6.19 -11.68
CA PHE A 4 -5.27 6.54 -13.05
C PHE A 4 -3.77 6.67 -13.25
N GLN A 5 -3.30 6.37 -14.46
CA GLN A 5 -1.94 6.69 -14.88
C GLN A 5 -1.66 8.19 -14.84
N GLY A 6 -0.39 8.57 -14.65
CA GLY A 6 0.08 9.97 -14.75
C GLY A 6 -0.18 10.86 -13.53
N ARG A 7 -0.74 10.35 -12.43
CA ARG A 7 -0.92 11.11 -11.17
C ARG A 7 -0.44 10.30 -9.97
N PRO A 8 0.32 10.88 -9.02
CA PRO A 8 0.62 10.21 -7.76
C PRO A 8 -0.62 10.01 -6.89
N TYR A 9 -0.62 8.94 -6.10
CA TYR A 9 -1.66 8.61 -5.12
C TYR A 9 -1.05 8.23 -3.79
N TYR A 10 -1.77 8.48 -2.70
CA TYR A 10 -1.39 7.98 -1.38
C TYR A 10 -2.09 6.64 -1.12
N LEU A 11 -1.29 5.62 -0.80
CA LEU A 11 -1.79 4.40 -0.19
C LEU A 11 -1.87 4.66 1.30
N GLU A 12 -3.07 4.58 1.86
CA GLU A 12 -3.35 4.98 3.22
C GLU A 12 -3.64 3.76 4.10
N LEU A 13 -3.12 3.78 5.31
CA LEU A 13 -3.37 2.80 6.36
C LEU A 13 -3.92 3.54 7.59
N PHE A 14 -5.12 3.14 8.00
CA PHE A 14 -5.74 3.56 9.24
C PHE A 14 -5.52 2.48 10.28
N VAL A 15 -5.18 2.89 11.49
CA VAL A 15 -4.81 1.99 12.59
C VAL A 15 -5.59 2.44 13.82
N ASP A 16 -6.30 1.51 14.46
CA ASP A 16 -7.07 1.77 15.68
C ASP A 16 -6.24 1.57 16.96
N VAL A 17 -5.00 1.11 16.80
CA VAL A 17 -3.99 1.02 17.88
C VAL A 17 -3.61 2.44 18.32
N PRO A 18 -3.58 2.73 19.63
CA PRO A 18 -3.09 4.00 20.15
C PRO A 18 -1.69 4.36 19.62
N GLU A 19 -1.48 5.61 19.23
CA GLU A 19 -0.24 6.08 18.61
C GLU A 19 1.00 5.84 19.50
N ASP A 20 0.84 5.97 20.82
CA ASP A 20 1.90 5.72 21.82
C ASP A 20 2.32 4.25 21.91
N LYS A 21 1.52 3.34 21.38
CA LYS A 21 1.82 1.90 21.30
C LYS A 21 2.44 1.48 19.99
N ILE A 22 2.44 2.32 18.95
CA ILE A 22 2.99 1.98 17.65
C ILE A 22 4.50 2.24 17.65
N ASN A 23 5.28 1.19 17.41
CA ASN A 23 6.73 1.29 17.23
C ASN A 23 7.09 1.62 15.77
N SER A 24 6.45 0.95 14.81
CA SER A 24 6.65 1.23 13.38
C SER A 24 5.45 0.84 12.53
N ALA A 25 5.33 1.47 11.37
CA ALA A 25 4.39 1.08 10.33
C ALA A 25 5.10 1.13 8.97
N SER A 26 5.05 0.03 8.23
CA SER A 26 5.77 -0.15 6.97
C SER A 26 4.84 -0.69 5.88
N ILE A 27 5.13 -0.32 4.63
CA ILE A 27 4.58 -0.98 3.45
C ILE A 27 5.62 -1.95 2.89
N PHE A 28 5.17 -3.15 2.53
CA PHE A 28 5.94 -4.13 1.80
C PHE A 28 5.37 -4.20 0.39
N PHE A 29 6.18 -3.91 -0.62
CA PHE A 29 5.71 -3.95 -2.01
C PHE A 29 6.66 -4.65 -2.97
N SER A 30 6.09 -5.23 -4.02
CA SER A 30 6.81 -5.80 -5.15
C SER A 30 6.22 -5.28 -6.46
N THR A 31 7.06 -5.24 -7.48
CA THR A 31 6.70 -4.81 -8.84
C THR A 31 7.06 -5.92 -9.81
N LYS A 32 6.86 -5.71 -11.12
CA LYS A 32 7.25 -6.71 -12.12
C LYS A 32 8.77 -6.93 -12.12
N HIS A 33 9.54 -5.89 -11.82
CA HIS A 33 11.01 -5.91 -11.87
C HIS A 33 11.65 -6.25 -10.52
N ILE A 34 10.92 -6.13 -9.42
CA ILE A 34 11.39 -6.44 -8.07
C ILE A 34 10.66 -7.70 -7.59
N ALA A 35 11.32 -8.85 -7.70
CA ALA A 35 10.71 -10.15 -7.37
C ALA A 35 10.47 -10.36 -5.86
N GLN A 36 11.24 -9.69 -5.01
CA GLN A 36 11.09 -9.73 -3.55
C GLN A 36 10.33 -8.49 -3.05
N TYR A 37 9.65 -8.61 -1.91
CA TYR A 37 9.03 -7.45 -1.30
C TYR A 37 10.10 -6.52 -0.72
N ARG A 38 10.07 -5.25 -1.15
CA ARG A 38 10.84 -4.18 -0.53
C ARG A 38 10.03 -3.57 0.61
N GLU A 39 10.68 -3.35 1.73
CA GLU A 39 10.10 -2.61 2.86
C GLU A 39 10.39 -1.11 2.71
N GLU A 40 9.38 -0.29 2.95
CA GLU A 40 9.52 1.15 3.13
C GLU A 40 8.71 1.62 4.33
N PRO A 41 9.23 2.57 5.14
CA PRO A 41 8.46 3.15 6.24
C PRO A 41 7.28 3.97 5.70
N LEU A 42 6.18 3.96 6.44
CA LEU A 42 5.05 4.83 6.18
C LEU A 42 5.22 6.19 6.86
N GLU A 43 4.75 7.24 6.20
CA GLU A 43 4.70 8.57 6.78
C GLU A 43 3.43 8.73 7.62
N TRP A 44 3.55 9.16 8.88
CA TRP A 44 2.40 9.56 9.67
C TRP A 44 1.88 10.93 9.23
N TYR A 45 0.59 11.03 8.92
CA TYR A 45 -0.06 12.26 8.48
C TYR A 45 -1.51 12.33 8.95
N ARG A 46 -1.78 13.19 9.95
CA ARG A 46 -3.13 13.54 10.41
C ARG A 46 -4.02 12.31 10.70
N GLY A 47 -3.56 11.44 11.59
CA GLY A 47 -4.34 10.28 12.08
C GLY A 47 -4.29 9.04 11.18
N ARG A 48 -3.36 8.97 10.24
CA ARG A 48 -3.16 7.82 9.36
C ARG A 48 -1.73 7.74 8.85
N TYR A 49 -1.34 6.56 8.42
CA TYR A 49 -0.08 6.31 7.75
C TYR A 49 -0.28 6.37 6.23
N ARG A 50 0.69 6.91 5.50
CA ARG A 50 0.62 7.03 4.04
C ARG A 50 1.93 6.68 3.34
N PHE A 51 1.80 6.07 2.17
CA PHE A 51 2.88 5.86 1.21
C PHE A 51 2.54 6.56 -0.10
N LYS A 52 3.46 7.37 -0.64
CA LYS A 52 3.27 8.03 -1.94
C LYS A 52 3.61 7.05 -3.07
N TYR A 53 2.60 6.52 -3.72
CA TYR A 53 2.74 5.74 -4.93
C TYR A 53 2.74 6.67 -6.16
N ASP A 54 3.77 6.59 -6.99
CA ASP A 54 3.87 7.35 -8.24
C ASP A 54 3.82 6.41 -9.46
N PRO A 55 2.69 6.33 -10.18
CA PRO A 55 2.57 5.48 -11.36
C PRO A 55 3.46 5.93 -12.53
N VAL A 56 4.02 7.15 -12.52
CA VAL A 56 4.99 7.60 -13.53
C VAL A 56 6.32 6.86 -13.37
N THR A 57 6.67 6.51 -12.13
CA THR A 57 7.90 5.75 -11.84
C THR A 57 7.77 4.26 -12.14
N HIS A 58 6.55 3.74 -12.23
CA HIS A 58 6.24 2.33 -12.49
C HIS A 58 5.06 2.17 -13.47
N PRO A 59 5.19 2.67 -14.73
CA PRO A 59 4.07 2.79 -15.65
C PRO A 59 3.55 1.42 -16.10
N GLY A 60 2.25 1.18 -15.92
CA GLY A 60 1.56 -0.04 -16.37
C GLY A 60 1.92 -1.31 -15.58
N GLU A 61 2.68 -1.19 -14.49
CA GLU A 61 3.10 -2.33 -13.70
C GLU A 61 2.08 -2.71 -12.62
N LYS A 62 2.00 -4.02 -12.34
CA LYS A 62 1.27 -4.53 -11.18
C LYS A 62 2.09 -4.24 -9.93
N PHE A 63 1.63 -3.29 -9.14
CA PHE A 63 2.17 -2.97 -7.83
C PHE A 63 1.44 -3.82 -6.78
N LYS A 64 2.14 -4.79 -6.20
CA LYS A 64 1.57 -5.64 -5.15
C LYS A 64 2.05 -5.16 -3.79
N TYR A 65 1.16 -5.01 -2.82
CA TYR A 65 1.55 -4.51 -1.52
C TYR A 65 0.70 -5.03 -0.36
N PHE A 66 1.28 -4.98 0.83
CA PHE A 66 0.61 -5.16 2.11
C PHE A 66 1.31 -4.26 3.14
N PHE A 67 0.69 -4.07 4.30
CA PHE A 67 1.22 -3.27 5.40
C PHE A 67 1.56 -4.14 6.59
N ILE A 68 2.56 -3.71 7.35
CA ILE A 68 2.88 -4.23 8.68
C ILE A 68 2.89 -3.08 9.67
N VAL A 69 2.26 -3.28 10.83
CA VAL A 69 2.39 -2.43 12.01
C VAL A 69 3.05 -3.25 13.11
N THR A 70 4.10 -2.70 13.71
CA THR A 70 4.75 -3.29 14.89
C THR A 70 4.44 -2.42 16.09
N GLU A 71 3.93 -3.03 17.16
CA GLU A 71 3.69 -2.36 18.43
C GLU A 71 4.96 -2.36 19.30
N THR A 72 4.96 -1.53 20.35
CA THR A 72 6.05 -1.40 21.31
C THR A 72 6.34 -2.66 22.12
N ASP A 73 5.36 -3.56 22.23
CA ASP A 73 5.49 -4.89 22.85
C ASP A 73 5.96 -5.97 21.86
N TYR A 74 6.34 -5.57 20.64
CA TYR A 74 6.74 -6.44 19.53
C TYR A 74 5.60 -7.26 18.91
N SER A 75 4.34 -6.95 19.23
CA SER A 75 3.20 -7.49 18.47
C SER A 75 3.24 -7.01 17.02
N ILE A 76 2.96 -7.90 16.07
CA ILE A 76 3.03 -7.64 14.63
C ILE A 76 1.67 -7.86 14.00
N HIS A 77 1.17 -6.84 13.30
CA HIS A 77 -0.11 -6.86 12.61
C HIS A 77 0.13 -6.67 11.12
N ALA A 78 -0.38 -7.59 10.29
CA ALA A 78 -0.27 -7.51 8.85
C ALA A 78 -1.64 -7.33 8.19
N VAL A 79 -1.71 -6.52 7.14
CA VAL A 79 -2.96 -6.23 6.44
C VAL A 79 -2.74 -6.02 4.93
N PRO A 80 -3.63 -6.56 4.07
CA PRO A 80 -4.81 -7.35 4.43
C PRO A 80 -4.47 -8.85 4.57
N LEU A 81 -5.35 -9.56 5.27
CA LEU A 81 -5.31 -11.02 5.41
C LEU A 81 -6.44 -11.67 4.58
N ASP A 82 -6.23 -12.91 4.14
CA ASP A 82 -7.27 -13.75 3.55
C ASP A 82 -8.16 -14.40 4.63
N SER A 83 -9.13 -15.20 4.19
CA SER A 83 -10.10 -15.87 5.07
C SER A 83 -9.49 -16.89 6.05
N ILE A 84 -8.23 -17.27 5.84
CA ILE A 84 -7.49 -18.19 6.71
C ILE A 84 -6.34 -17.50 7.45
N GLY A 85 -6.30 -16.16 7.44
CA GLY A 85 -5.34 -15.36 8.20
C GLY A 85 -3.96 -15.23 7.55
N ARG A 86 -3.79 -15.61 6.28
CA ARG A 86 -2.52 -15.39 5.55
C ARG A 86 -2.50 -14.02 4.89
N ILE A 87 -1.32 -13.43 4.76
CA ILE A 87 -1.15 -12.16 4.04
C ILE A 87 -1.65 -12.32 2.61
N SER A 88 -2.53 -11.41 2.19
CA SER A 88 -3.15 -11.40 0.86
C SER A 88 -2.88 -10.09 0.13
N PRO A 89 -1.71 -9.92 -0.49
CA PRO A 89 -1.27 -8.62 -1.02
C PRO A 89 -2.29 -8.00 -1.97
N LYS A 90 -2.58 -6.71 -1.77
CA LYS A 90 -3.40 -5.92 -2.70
C LYS A 90 -2.65 -5.78 -4.01
N VAL A 91 -3.37 -5.90 -5.12
CA VAL A 91 -2.83 -5.64 -6.46
C VAL A 91 -3.38 -4.31 -6.94
N LEU A 92 -2.47 -3.39 -7.22
CA LEU A 92 -2.76 -2.09 -7.80
C LEU A 92 -2.24 -2.08 -9.23
N GLN A 93 -3.12 -1.75 -10.17
CA GLN A 93 -2.80 -1.61 -11.58
C GLN A 93 -3.41 -0.30 -12.09
N PRO A 94 -2.61 0.74 -12.35
CA PRO A 94 -3.14 2.02 -12.81
C PRO A 94 -3.75 1.91 -14.21
N VAL A 95 -4.94 2.48 -14.38
CA VAL A 95 -5.67 2.46 -15.66
C VAL A 95 -5.41 3.73 -16.46
N ASP A 96 -5.40 3.62 -17.78
CA ASP A 96 -5.38 4.79 -18.65
C ASP A 96 -6.73 5.53 -18.51
N PRO A 97 -6.73 6.82 -18.14
CA PRO A 97 -7.97 7.60 -18.01
C PRO A 97 -8.75 7.70 -19.32
N LEU A 98 -8.09 7.82 -20.49
CA LEU A 98 -8.78 7.90 -21.78
C LEU A 98 -9.51 6.58 -22.08
N GLU A 99 -8.87 5.45 -21.84
CA GLU A 99 -9.50 4.14 -22.02
C GLU A 99 -10.65 3.91 -21.03
N TYR A 100 -10.51 4.36 -19.78
CA TYR A 100 -11.58 4.24 -18.78
C TYR A 100 -12.84 5.02 -19.18
N PHE A 101 -12.69 6.24 -19.71
CA PHE A 101 -13.84 7.07 -20.11
C PHE A 101 -14.43 6.72 -21.46
N LYS A 102 -13.71 6.02 -22.35
CA LYS A 102 -14.29 5.48 -23.60
C LYS A 102 -15.33 4.38 -23.37
N GLY A 103 -15.26 3.70 -22.22
CA GLY A 103 -16.16 2.60 -21.85
C GLY A 103 -17.35 2.99 -20.98
N LEU A 104 -17.53 4.29 -20.69
CA LEU A 104 -18.65 4.88 -19.96
C LEU A 104 -19.70 5.42 -20.94
#